data_AF-A0A357V793-F1
#
_entry.id   AF-A0A357V793-F1
#
_cell.length_a   1.000
_cell.length_b   1.000
_cell.length_c   1.000
_cell.angle_alpha   90.00
_cell.angle_beta   90.00
_cell.angle_gamma   90.00
#
_symmetry.space_group_name_H-M   'P 1'
#
loop_
_entity.id
_entity.type
_entity.pdbx_description
1 polymer ?
#
loop_
_entity_poly.entity_id
_entity_poly.type
_entity_poly.pdbx_seq_one_letter_code
_entity_poly.pdbx_strand_id
1 'polypeptide(L)' 'HQGLDLAGLWSPIRLTLELATVTTVVLLIIGTPIAWWLARSKAKWKEAVAAVVALPLVLPPTVLGFYLL' A
#
# COMPACT_ATOMS: atom_id res chain seq x y z
N HIS A 1 18.89 -25.31 -24.01
CA HIS A 1 18.52 -25.60 -22.61
C HIS A 1 18.65 -24.31 -21.80
N GLN A 2 17.63 -23.44 -21.85
CA GLN A 2 17.52 -22.31 -20.93
C GLN A 2 17.07 -22.90 -19.60
N GLY A 3 18.02 -23.33 -18.77
CA GLY A 3 17.74 -23.70 -17.39
C GLY A 3 17.13 -22.47 -16.75
N LEU A 4 15.85 -22.56 -16.40
CA LEU A 4 15.18 -21.52 -15.64
C LEU A 4 16.11 -21.13 -14.49
N ASP A 5 16.47 -19.85 -14.43
CA ASP A 5 17.30 -19.28 -13.38
C ASP A 5 16.49 -19.19 -12.07
N LEU A 6 15.84 -20.30 -11.68
CA LEU A 6 15.02 -20.47 -10.49
C LEU A 6 15.83 -20.13 -9.23
N ALA A 7 17.15 -20.37 -9.29
CA ALA A 7 18.10 -19.94 -8.28
C ALA A 7 18.17 -18.41 -8.17
N GLY A 8 18.16 -17.69 -9.30
CA GLY A 8 18.12 -16.22 -9.34
C GLY A 8 16.80 -15.62 -8.87
N LEU A 9 15.68 -16.36 -8.97
CA LEU A 9 14.36 -15.89 -8.52
C LEU A 9 14.22 -15.87 -6.99
N TRP A 10 15.02 -16.64 -6.26
CA TRP A 10 14.91 -16.72 -4.81
C TRP A 10 15.25 -15.40 -4.10
N SER A 11 16.24 -14.67 -4.63
CA SER A 11 16.68 -13.37 -4.08
C SER A 11 15.57 -12.30 -4.10
N PRO A 12 14.94 -11.97 -5.24
CA PRO A 12 13.87 -10.99 -5.27
C PRO A 12 12.62 -11.45 -4.51
N ILE A 13 12.29 -12.75 -4.50
CA ILE A 13 11.14 -13.26 -3.74
C ILE A 13 11.32 -13.00 -2.23
N ARG A 14 12.53 -13.24 -1.70
CA ARG A 14 12.80 -12.98 -0.28
C ARG A 14 12.70 -11.48 0.04
N LEU A 15 13.24 -10.62 -0.83
CA LEU A 15 13.19 -9.17 -0.66
C LEU A 15 11.77 -8.61 -0.72
N THR A 16 10.96 -9.07 -1.68
CA THR A 16 9.56 -8.62 -1.77
C THR A 16 8.72 -9.11 -0.60
N LEU A 17 8.97 -10.34 -0.10
CA LEU A 17 8.28 -10.86 1.07
C LEU A 17 8.62 -10.07 2.34
N GLU A 18 9.90 -9.74 2.55
CA GLU A 18 10.34 -8.89 3.66
C GLU A 18 9.72 -7.50 3.56
N LEU A 19 9.81 -6.86 2.39
CA LEU A 19 9.22 -5.55 2.15
C LEU A 19 7.71 -5.56 2.37
N ALA A 20 6.99 -6.53 1.80
CA ALA A 20 5.54 -6.66 1.96
C ALA A 20 5.17 -6.85 3.43
N THR A 21 5.89 -7.71 4.15
CA THR A 21 5.62 -7.98 5.57
C THR A 21 5.83 -6.73 6.42
N VAL A 22 6.95 -6.03 6.25
CA VAL A 22 7.23 -4.77 6.96
C VAL A 22 6.17 -3.74 6.63
N THR A 23 5.83 -3.57 5.35
CA THR A 23 4.83 -2.58 4.91
C THR A 23 3.45 -2.90 5.49
N THR A 24 3.03 -4.18 5.46
CA THR A 24 1.77 -4.62 6.07
C THR A 24 1.74 -4.37 7.57
N VAL A 25 2.79 -4.70 8.31
CA VAL A 25 2.86 -4.47 9.76
C VAL A 25 2.79 -2.98 10.08
N VAL A 26 3.52 -2.14 9.34
CA VAL A 26 3.48 -0.68 9.49
C VAL A 26 2.09 -0.14 9.19
N LEU A 27 1.46 -0.57 8.09
CA LEU A 27 0.10 -0.19 7.74
C LEU A 27 -0.93 -0.65 8.75
N LEU A 28 -0.76 -1.81 9.40
CA LEU A 28 -1.64 -2.25 10.48
C LEU A 28 -1.44 -1.37 11.72
N ILE A 29 -0.20 -1.14 12.14
CA ILE A 29 0.08 -0.35 13.34
C ILE A 29 -0.39 1.09 13.19
N ILE A 30 -0.28 1.68 12.00
CA ILE A 30 -0.64 3.09 11.76
C ILE A 30 -2.08 3.20 11.23
N GLY A 31 -2.44 2.38 10.24
CA GLY A 31 -3.74 2.42 9.58
C GLY A 31 -4.88 1.95 10.47
N THR A 32 -4.69 0.93 11.32
CA THR A 32 -5.76 0.46 12.24
C THR A 32 -6.18 1.52 13.26
N PRO A 33 -5.29 2.21 14.00
CA PRO A 33 -5.72 3.27 14.91
C PRO A 33 -6.27 4.49 14.17
N ILE A 34 -5.73 4.86 13.01
CA ILE A 34 -6.28 5.95 12.19
C ILE A 34 -7.70 5.61 11.72
N ALA A 35 -7.91 4.40 11.19
CA ALA A 35 -9.23 3.94 10.75
C ALA A 35 -10.23 3.86 11.91
N TRP A 36 -9.79 3.39 13.08
CA TRP A 36 -10.64 3.33 14.27
C TRP A 36 -11.02 4.74 14.77
N TRP A 37 -10.06 5.66 14.82
CA TRP A 37 -10.31 7.06 15.19
C TRP A 37 -11.24 7.77 14.20
N LEU A 38 -11.07 7.48 12.90
CA LEU A 38 -11.93 7.99 11.82
C LEU A 38 -13.34 7.40 11.87
N ALA A 39 -13.47 6.12 12.22
CA ALA A 39 -14.77 5.47 12.37
C ALA A 39 -15.53 5.98 13.60
N ARG A 40 -14.82 6.27 14.69
CA ARG A 40 -15.42 6.71 15.97
C ARG A 40 -15.70 8.21 16.03
N SER A 41 -14.93 9.04 15.33
CA SER A 41 -15.12 10.50 15.32
C SER A 41 -16.20 10.95 14.33
N LYS A 42 -17.19 11.74 14.78
CA LYS A 42 -18.20 12.42 13.93
C LYS A 42 -17.63 13.63 13.17
N ALA A 43 -16.32 13.68 12.93
CA ALA A 43 -15.65 14.82 12.33
C ALA A 43 -16.03 14.92 10.83
N LYS A 44 -16.47 16.09 10.37
CA LYS A 44 -16.80 16.33 8.95
C LYS A 44 -15.61 16.08 8.00
N TRP A 45 -14.39 16.15 8.51
CA TRP A 45 -13.14 15.82 7.79
C TRP A 45 -12.97 14.32 7.51
N LYS A 46 -13.83 13.46 8.08
CA LYS A 46 -13.83 12.02 7.83
C LYS A 46 -14.00 11.68 6.35
N GLU A 47 -14.92 12.36 5.67
CA GLU A 47 -15.18 12.11 4.25
C GLU A 47 -13.98 12.53 3.39
N ALA A 48 -13.30 13.63 3.74
CA ALA A 48 -12.09 14.06 3.05
C ALA A 48 -10.94 13.05 3.23
N VAL A 49 -10.70 12.56 4.45
CA VAL A 49 -9.66 11.56 4.71
C VAL A 49 -10.01 10.22 4.04
N ALA A 50 -11.26 9.78 4.11
CA ALA A 50 -11.72 8.56 3.42
C ALA A 50 -11.57 8.70 1.91
N ALA A 51 -11.88 9.86 1.33
CA ALA A 51 -11.68 10.14 -0.08
C ALA A 51 -10.19 10.15 -0.46
N VAL A 52 -9.29 10.71 0.36
CA VAL A 52 -7.83 10.67 0.11
C VAL A 52 -7.27 9.25 0.21
N VAL A 53 -7.77 8.43 1.13
CA VAL A 53 -7.36 7.01 1.25
C VAL A 53 -7.93 6.18 0.10
N ALA A 54 -9.14 6.47 -0.37
CA ALA A 54 -9.78 5.78 -1.50
C ALA A 54 -9.31 6.30 -2.87
N LEU A 55 -8.80 7.54 -2.94
CA LEU A 55 -8.32 8.19 -4.16
C LEU A 55 -7.26 7.37 -4.90
N PRO A 56 -6.18 6.88 -4.28
CA PRO A 56 -5.20 6.03 -4.99
C PRO A 56 -5.74 4.63 -5.33
N LEU A 57 -6.89 4.23 -4.77
CA LEU A 57 -7.57 2.98 -5.10
C LEU A 57 -8.52 3.16 -6.31
N VAL A 58 -9.15 4.33 -6.41
CA VAL A 58 -10.09 4.73 -7.48
C VAL A 58 -9.35 5.31 -8.69
N LEU A 59 -8.27 6.04 -8.45
CA LEU A 59 -7.36 6.48 -9.49
C LEU A 59 -6.37 5.37 -9.77
N PRO A 60 -6.13 5.01 -11.04
CA PRO A 60 -5.08 4.08 -11.38
C PRO A 60 -3.75 4.63 -10.85
N PRO A 61 -2.97 3.87 -10.06
CA PRO A 61 -1.67 4.34 -9.56
C PRO A 61 -0.71 4.73 -10.70
N THR A 62 -0.98 4.25 -11.91
CA THR A 62 -0.33 4.67 -13.16
C THR A 62 -0.57 6.13 -13.53
N VAL A 63 -1.76 6.70 -13.29
CA VAL A 63 -2.07 8.10 -13.65
C VAL A 63 -1.27 9.09 -12.80
N LEU A 64 -1.03 8.79 -11.52
CA LEU A 64 -0.14 9.57 -10.65
C LEU A 64 1.31 9.55 -11.15
N GLY A 65 1.77 8.42 -11.71
CA GLY A 65 3.08 8.33 -12.35
C GLY A 65 3.24 9.22 -13.59
N PHE A 66 2.15 9.49 -14.33
CA PHE A 66 2.18 10.41 -15.47
C PHE A 66 2.13 11.89 -15.06
N TYR A 67 1.51 12.25 -13.93
CA TYR A 67 1.47 13.65 -13.47
C TYR A 67 2.81 14.17 -12.90
N LEU A 68 3.74 13.27 -12.55
CA LEU A 68 5.06 13.60 -12.01
C LEU A 68 6.18 13.59 -13.06
N LEU A 69 5.88 13.21 -14.31
CA LEU A 69 6.76 13.26 -15.47
C LEU A 69 6.51 14.55 -16.26
#